data_AF-A0A3D4KV71-F1
#
_entry.id   AF-A0A3D4KV71-F1
#
_cell.length_a   1.000
_cell.length_b   1.000
_cell.length_c   1.000
_cell.angle_alpha   90.00
_cell.angle_beta   90.00
_cell.angle_gamma   90.00
#
_symmetry.space_group_name_H-M   'P 1'
#
loop_
_entity.id
_entity.type
_entity.pdbx_description
1 polymer ?
#
loop_
_entity_poly.entity_id
_entity_poly.type
_entity_poly.pdbx_seq_one_letter_code
_entity_poly.pdbx_strand_id
1 'polypeptide(L)'
;MKWNIDFEVAALAFELVLIIFYFAKRHLPTNKNRYFITCMCAGCFMTFLDVVTAVADTYWTLFPIELLHVVNVLYFVSMALNVLILFLYV
;
A
#
# COMPACT_ATOMS: atom_id res chain seq x y z
N MET A 1 8.52 -0.06 -21.90
CA MET A 1 8.09 -1.31 -21.23
C MET A 1 6.66 -1.09 -20.75
N LYS A 2 5.74 -2.02 -21.04
CA LYS A 2 4.38 -1.95 -20.50
C LYS A 2 4.47 -2.42 -19.04
N TRP A 3 4.21 -1.53 -18.08
CA TRP A 3 4.24 -1.89 -16.66
C TRP A 3 3.18 -2.96 -16.40
N ASN A 4 3.54 -4.06 -15.74
CA ASN A 4 2.64 -5.19 -15.51
C ASN A 4 1.97 -5.06 -14.15
N ILE A 5 0.83 -4.35 -14.11
CA ILE A 5 0.04 -4.04 -12.91
C ILE A 5 -0.63 -5.29 -12.29
N ASP A 6 -0.61 -6.43 -12.99
CA ASP A 6 -1.28 -7.66 -12.55
C ASP A 6 -0.76 -8.15 -11.19
N PHE A 7 0.53 -7.95 -10.92
CA PHE A 7 1.13 -8.37 -9.65
C PHE A 7 0.65 -7.50 -8.48
N GLU A 8 0.67 -6.18 -8.65
CA GLU A 8 0.31 -5.20 -7.62
C GLU A 8 -1.19 -5.28 -7.30
N VAL A 9 -2.03 -5.50 -8.31
CA VAL A 9 -3.47 -5.73 -8.11
C VAL A 9 -3.74 -7.02 -7.35
N ALA A 10 -3.03 -8.10 -7.69
CA ALA A 10 -3.14 -9.37 -6.96
C ALA A 10 -2.64 -9.23 -5.51
N ALA A 11 -1.54 -8.51 -5.28
CA ALA A 11 -0.98 -8.23 -3.96
C ALA A 11 -1.98 -7.44 -3.11
N LEU A 12 -2.57 -6.38 -3.66
CA LEU A 12 -3.58 -5.57 -2.97
C LEU A 12 -4.81 -6.40 -2.59
N ALA A 13 -5.29 -7.25 -3.50
CA ALA A 13 -6.41 -8.15 -3.23
C ALA A 13 -6.09 -9.12 -2.07
N PHE A 14 -4.90 -9.71 -2.07
CA PHE A 14 -4.46 -10.61 -1.02
C PHE A 14 -4.34 -9.92 0.35
N GLU A 15 -3.75 -8.71 0.39
CA GLU A 15 -3.64 -7.90 1.60
C GLU A 15 -5.03 -7.56 2.17
N LEU A 16 -5.99 -7.19 1.32
CA LEU A 16 -7.37 -6.93 1.74
C LEU A 16 -8.04 -8.17 2.33
N VAL A 17 -7.87 -9.36 1.73
CA VAL A 17 -8.40 -10.61 2.29
C VAL A 17 -7.82 -10.89 3.67
N LEU A 18 -6.51 -10.70 3.84
CA LEU A 18 -5.85 -10.88 5.14
C LEU A 18 -6.38 -9.91 6.20
N ILE A 19 -6.60 -8.64 5.85
CA ILE A 19 -7.19 -7.63 6.75
C ILE A 19 -8.61 -8.06 7.14
N ILE A 20 -9.45 -8.47 6.18
CA ILE A 20 -10.82 -8.91 6.44
C ILE A 20 -10.84 -10.14 7.36
N PHE A 21 -9.99 -11.13 7.07
CA PHE A 21 -9.88 -12.35 7.88
C PHE A 21 -9.43 -12.04 9.32
N TYR A 22 -8.52 -11.09 9.45
CA TYR A 22 -8.04 -10.63 10.75
C TYR A 22 -9.16 -10.03 11.61
N PHE A 23 -10.02 -9.19 11.03
CA PHE A 23 -11.18 -8.66 11.75
C PHE A 23 -12.24 -9.74 12.05
N ALA A 24 -12.37 -10.76 11.21
CA ALA A 24 -13.31 -11.85 11.40
C ALA A 24 -12.93 -12.77 12.59
N LYS A 25 -11.63 -13.01 12.83
CA LYS A 25 -11.15 -13.81 13.97
C LYS A 25 -10.61 -12.92 15.10
N ARG A 26 -11.49 -12.48 16.01
CA ARG A 26 -11.22 -11.66 17.22
C ARG A 26 -10.28 -12.28 18.29
N HIS A 27 -9.52 -13.34 18.00
CA HIS A 27 -8.80 -14.13 19.02
C HIS A 27 -7.30 -13.80 19.18
N LEU A 28 -6.79 -12.70 18.63
CA LEU A 28 -5.39 -12.30 18.78
C LEU A 28 -5.17 -11.31 19.94
N PRO A 29 -4.06 -11.40 20.68
CA PRO A 29 -3.78 -10.59 21.87
C PRO A 29 -3.74 -9.09 21.54
N THR A 30 -4.57 -8.32 22.25
CA THR A 30 -5.04 -6.95 21.93
C THR A 30 -3.96 -5.88 21.69
N ASN A 31 -2.78 -5.97 22.30
CA ASN A 31 -1.71 -4.97 22.11
C ASN A 31 -0.85 -5.23 20.86
N LYS A 32 -0.46 -6.48 20.60
CA LYS A 32 0.19 -6.86 19.33
C LYS A 32 -0.78 -6.72 18.14
N ASN A 33 -2.08 -6.78 18.44
CA ASN A 33 -3.15 -6.69 17.47
C ASN A 33 -3.23 -5.30 16.78
N ARG A 34 -2.93 -4.21 17.50
CA ARG A 34 -3.03 -2.84 16.95
C ARG A 34 -1.89 -2.56 15.98
N TYR A 35 -0.67 -2.89 16.38
CA TYR A 35 0.52 -2.70 15.54
C TYR A 35 0.48 -3.55 14.28
N PHE A 36 0.04 -4.80 14.38
CA PHE A 36 -0.14 -5.65 13.22
C PHE A 36 -1.17 -5.07 12.23
N ILE A 37 -2.31 -4.56 12.70
CA ILE A 37 -3.28 -3.85 11.83
C ILE A 37 -2.62 -2.62 11.19
N THR A 38 -1.88 -1.82 11.95
CA THR A 38 -1.21 -0.64 11.42
C THR A 38 -0.22 -1.00 10.31
N CYS A 39 0.60 -2.04 10.50
CA CYS A 39 1.51 -2.54 9.46
C CYS A 39 0.75 -3.05 8.23
N MET A 40 -0.32 -3.83 8.42
CA MET A 40 -1.14 -4.33 7.31
C MET A 40 -1.83 -3.20 6.53
N CYS A 41 -2.40 -2.22 7.21
CA CYS A 41 -3.01 -1.05 6.56
C CYS A 41 -1.98 -0.19 5.85
N ALA A 42 -0.78 -0.02 6.42
CA ALA A 42 0.32 0.72 5.78
C ALA A 42 0.81 0.01 4.50
N GLY A 43 0.94 -1.32 4.54
CA GLY A 43 1.19 -2.16 3.37
C GLY A 43 0.13 -1.97 2.28
N CYS A 44 -1.14 -2.15 2.63
CA CYS A 44 -2.25 -1.98 1.71
C CYS A 44 -2.30 -0.57 1.08
N PHE A 45 -2.01 0.47 1.87
CA PHE A 45 -1.95 1.84 1.37
C PHE A 45 -0.78 2.07 0.41
N MET A 46 0.40 1.51 0.72
CA MET A 46 1.56 1.57 -0.16
C MET A 46 1.27 0.84 -1.49
N THR A 47 0.76 -0.39 -1.45
CA THR A 47 0.42 -1.17 -2.64
C THR A 47 -0.62 -0.46 -3.51
N PHE A 48 -1.60 0.20 -2.87
CA PHE A 48 -2.56 1.05 -3.57
C PHE A 48 -1.88 2.22 -4.30
N LEU A 49 -0.99 2.95 -3.62
CA LEU A 49 -0.25 4.05 -4.24
C LEU A 49 0.68 3.57 -5.37
N ASP A 50 1.24 2.36 -5.26
CA ASP A 50 2.04 1.75 -6.32
C ASP A 50 1.20 1.58 -7.60
N VAL A 51 0.01 0.97 -7.47
CA VAL A 51 -0.95 0.82 -8.59
C VAL A 51 -1.32 2.18 -9.18
N VAL A 52 -1.64 3.17 -8.35
CA VAL A 52 -2.01 4.51 -8.81
C VAL A 52 -0.86 5.17 -9.56
N THR A 53 0.37 5.05 -9.06
CA THR A 53 1.57 5.62 -9.69
C THR A 53 1.86 4.94 -11.02
N ALA A 54 1.79 3.60 -11.08
CA ALA A 54 1.94 2.84 -12.31
C ALA A 54 0.91 3.21 -13.39
N VAL A 55 -0.36 3.43 -12.99
CA VAL A 55 -1.41 3.91 -13.90
C VAL A 55 -1.10 5.33 -14.36
N ALA A 56 -0.72 6.22 -13.44
CA ALA A 56 -0.40 7.61 -13.74
C ALA A 56 0.77 7.73 -14.72
N ASP A 57 1.83 6.93 -14.54
CA ASP A 57 2.97 6.85 -15.45
C ASP A 57 2.61 6.25 -16.81
N THR A 58 1.72 5.25 -16.85
CA THR A 58 1.25 4.66 -18.11
C THR A 58 0.49 5.68 -18.96
N TYR A 59 -0.28 6.56 -18.32
CA TYR A 59 -1.10 7.59 -18.97
C TYR A 59 -0.60 9.00 -18.67
N TRP A 60 0.72 9.19 -18.59
CA TRP A 60 1.34 10.44 -18.16
C TRP A 60 0.93 11.68 -18.99
N THR A 61 0.54 11.49 -20.26
CA THR A 61 0.08 12.58 -21.13
C THR A 61 -1.34 13.07 -20.82
N LEU A 62 -2.13 12.30 -20.06
CA LEU A 62 -3.53 12.63 -19.71
C LEU A 62 -3.63 13.43 -18.40
N PHE A 63 -2.55 13.48 -17.61
CA PHE A 63 -2.54 14.11 -16.30
C PHE A 63 -1.61 15.32 -16.28
N PRO A 64 -1.94 16.36 -15.48
CA PRO A 64 -1.03 17.49 -15.26
C PRO A 64 0.24 17.03 -14.55
N ILE A 65 1.38 17.62 -14.88
CA ILE A 65 2.70 17.18 -14.39
C ILE A 65 2.82 17.31 -12.87
N GLU A 66 2.14 18.30 -12.29
CA GLU A 66 2.07 18.52 -10.86
C GLU A 66 1.41 17.33 -10.15
N LEU A 67 0.35 16.77 -10.74
CA LEU A 67 -0.34 15.60 -10.18
C LEU A 67 0.57 14.36 -10.24
N LEU A 68 1.29 14.16 -11.35
CA LEU A 68 2.24 13.06 -11.48
C LEU A 68 3.34 13.13 -10.42
N HIS A 69 3.85 14.34 -10.14
CA HIS A 69 4.86 14.54 -9.10
C HIS A 69 4.30 14.30 -7.70
N VAL A 70 3.10 14.80 -7.39
CA VAL A 70 2.46 14.57 -6.09
C VAL A 70 2.23 13.08 -5.84
N VAL A 71 1.71 12.35 -6.83
CA VAL A 71 1.47 10.91 -6.72
C VAL A 71 2.77 10.14 -6.48
N ASN A 72 3.82 10.45 -7.24
CA ASN A 72 5.15 9.84 -7.05
C ASN A 72 5.73 10.15 -5.66
N VAL A 73 5.67 11.40 -5.19
CA VAL A 73 6.15 11.78 -3.86
C VAL A 73 5.39 11.03 -2.77
N LEU A 74 4.06 10.94 -2.88
CA LEU A 74 3.23 10.19 -1.94
C LEU A 74 3.63 8.71 -1.90
N TYR A 75 3.84 8.08 -3.06
CA TYR A 75 4.30 6.69 -3.13
C TYR A 75 5.63 6.49 -2.40
N PHE A 76 6.66 7.29 -2.70
CA PHE A 76 7.97 7.15 -2.05
C PHE A 76 7.94 7.46 -0.55
N VAL A 77 7.15 8.45 -0.14
CA VAL A 77 6.96 8.75 1.29
C VAL A 77 6.27 7.59 1.99
N SER A 78 5.23 7.01 1.39
CA SER A 78 4.54 5.84 1.94
C SER A 78 5.43 4.61 2.01
N MET A 79 6.30 4.38 1.02
CA MET A 79 7.30 3.33 1.06
C MET A 79 8.26 3.50 2.24
N ALA A 80 8.80 4.72 2.44
CA ALA A 80 9.69 5.01 3.56
C ALA A 80 8.99 4.86 4.92
N LEU A 81 7.74 5.33 5.03
CA LEU A 81 6.94 5.20 6.24
C LEU A 81 6.61 3.74 6.54
N ASN A 82 6.29 2.92 5.54
CA ASN A 82 6.00 1.50 5.74
C ASN A 82 7.22 0.76 6.32
N VAL A 83 8.41 1.01 5.77
CA VAL A 83 9.67 0.48 6.33
C VAL A 83 9.88 0.95 7.77
N LEU A 84 9.70 2.24 8.05
CA LEU A 84 9.85 2.79 9.40
C LEU A 84 8.86 2.16 10.40
N ILE A 85 7.59 2.02 10.00
CA ILE A 85 6.54 1.37 10.80
C ILE A 85 6.94 -0.07 11.11
N LEU A 86 7.47 -0.80 10.13
CA LEU A 86 7.94 -2.17 10.35
C LEU A 86 9.09 -2.22 11.38
N PHE A 87 10.05 -1.30 11.33
CA PHE A 87 11.14 -1.22 12.31
C PHE A 87 10.72 -0.77 13.72
N LEU A 88 9.71 0.09 13.84
CA LEU A 88 9.26 0.60 15.14
C LEU A 88 8.36 -0.40 15.88
N TYR A 89 7.71 -1.32 15.16
CA TYR A 89 6.66 -2.18 15.70
C TYR A 89 6.92 -3.68 15.62
N VAL A 90 8.00 -4.11 14.94
CA VAL A 90 8.54 -5.49 14.98
C VAL A 90 9.63 -5.57 16.03
#